data_AF-U2NM78-F1
#
_entry.id   AF-U2NM78-F1
#
_cell.length_a   1.000
_cell.length_b   1.000
_cell.length_c   1.000
_cell.angle_alpha   90.00
_cell.angle_beta   90.00
_cell.angle_gamma   90.00
#
_symmetry.space_group_name_H-M   'P 1'
#
loop_
_entity.id
_entity.type
_entity.pdbx_description
1 polymer ?
#
loop_
_entity_poly.entity_id
_entity_poly.type
_entity_poly.pdbx_seq_one_letter_code
_entity_poly.pdbx_strand_id
1 'polypeptide(L)'
;MPTDDAAKHIYKVDFSYNGKVAAARYANRGKHIFGELPKEKEILGAAYDPNNTYALAFEDDFSASTTVDRDRTVVVTVIENNYFEIATKEDWKKFCGLVKKGQQNLNAKMTKDVDLGTEIVMAGEENLEYSGTFDGQGHTLKFDWDGGYVGWISPFLYVKDATIRNLRTKGKITAGRFGFSGLICQAYGNNTISSCVSDVDINGADDLAGMVKTVKDNSSVTFTDCVVKGTLHVTYDDCSQDMGGFVYYQSDNATCTFNSCLYLGTNNATGWAKTFAPNPTLNNCYYLNLCGKEQGMKVTEEQLKNGYVAYKLQADRTDQCYWAQQLGDMLDFYNAADKGKTNYVYYDATNKRWTCDDFRLTDGTPLSIGLDFIAAKATYNRTITTAKATVCLPYELPRNGSFDAHTLSGGNNSAVSFKDMKDKLEAYKPYLITANGTPQLGGENLQVKAFNAAALTTPAGKYRFVGTVTDIDNATAAAANAYILQDDGLFHKVTTEHPAATVPCYRAYVVCPKASAAKTLSIILDGETTGIDGVTDGTTGADGPVYDLQGRRVADRLDEAARHRLPAGVYIAGGRKVTVK
;
A
#
# COMPACT_ATOMS: atom_id res chain seq x y z
N MET A 1 65.10 2.31 27.61
CA MET A 1 65.72 3.58 27.18
C MET A 1 65.64 3.66 25.67
N PRO A 2 65.34 4.81 25.06
CA PRO A 2 65.43 4.96 23.60
C PRO A 2 66.91 4.90 23.21
N THR A 3 67.25 4.12 22.19
CA THR A 3 68.61 4.05 21.62
C THR A 3 68.66 4.87 20.34
N ASP A 4 69.67 5.74 20.20
CA ASP A 4 69.91 6.58 19.01
C ASP A 4 70.44 5.79 17.80
N ASP A 5 70.60 4.47 17.96
CA ASP A 5 70.96 3.54 16.90
C ASP A 5 69.71 3.13 16.12
N ALA A 6 69.58 3.64 14.89
CA ALA A 6 68.42 3.40 14.03
C ALA A 6 68.14 1.90 13.76
N ALA A 7 69.13 1.01 13.96
CA ALA A 7 68.98 -0.43 13.85
C ALA A 7 68.39 -1.10 15.11
N LYS A 8 68.34 -0.39 16.25
CA LYS A 8 67.85 -0.88 17.55
C LYS A 8 66.52 -0.26 17.99
N HIS A 9 65.93 0.59 17.15
CA HIS A 9 64.63 1.19 17.45
C HIS A 9 63.53 0.13 17.38
N ILE A 10 62.73 0.04 18.44
CA ILE A 10 61.61 -0.88 18.58
C ILE A 10 60.33 -0.12 18.27
N TYR A 11 59.61 -0.57 17.25
CA TYR A 11 58.29 -0.06 16.91
C TYR A 11 57.19 -0.85 17.58
N LYS A 12 56.16 -0.14 18.04
CA LYS A 12 54.95 -0.69 18.65
C LYS A 12 53.86 -0.89 17.60
N VAL A 13 53.26 -2.07 17.61
CA VAL A 13 52.07 -2.39 16.83
C VAL A 13 50.91 -2.60 17.78
N ASP A 14 50.00 -1.64 17.85
CA ASP A 14 48.78 -1.73 18.65
C ASP A 14 47.66 -2.39 17.84
N PHE A 15 46.98 -3.37 18.42
CA PHE A 15 45.81 -4.01 17.82
C PHE A 15 44.57 -3.46 18.48
N SER A 16 43.74 -2.77 17.70
CA SER A 16 42.56 -2.07 18.21
C SER A 16 41.26 -2.78 17.84
N TYR A 17 40.37 -2.93 18.81
CA TYR A 17 39.02 -3.47 18.62
C TYR A 17 38.02 -2.49 19.23
N ASN A 18 36.96 -2.15 18.48
CA ASN A 18 35.96 -1.13 18.87
C ASN A 18 36.58 0.20 19.33
N GLY A 19 37.62 0.66 18.62
CA GLY A 19 38.31 1.93 18.89
C GLY A 19 39.21 1.92 20.13
N LYS A 20 39.44 0.77 20.77
CA LYS A 20 40.32 0.63 21.94
C LYS A 20 41.46 -0.32 21.64
N VAL A 21 42.66 0.00 22.11
CA VAL A 21 43.81 -0.93 22.03
C VAL A 21 43.54 -2.13 22.93
N ALA A 22 43.42 -3.31 22.33
CA ALA A 22 43.12 -4.57 23.00
C ALA A 22 44.38 -5.42 23.23
N ALA A 23 45.35 -5.33 22.31
CA ALA A 23 46.64 -5.99 22.43
C ALA A 23 47.76 -5.14 21.82
N ALA A 24 49.01 -5.44 22.17
CA ALA A 24 50.17 -4.81 21.57
C ALA A 24 51.24 -5.87 21.23
N ARG A 25 51.97 -5.64 20.14
CA ARG A 25 53.19 -6.35 19.76
C ARG A 25 54.29 -5.33 19.44
N TYR A 26 55.50 -5.81 19.27
CA TYR A 26 56.67 -4.98 19.01
C TYR A 26 57.49 -5.58 17.88
N ALA A 27 58.23 -4.76 17.13
CA ALA A 27 59.10 -5.18 16.05
C ALA A 27 60.32 -4.26 15.95
N ASN A 28 61.47 -4.78 15.53
CA ASN A 28 62.57 -3.92 15.07
C ASN A 28 62.28 -3.41 13.66
N ARG A 29 62.92 -2.29 13.26
CA ARG A 29 62.78 -1.72 11.91
C ARG A 29 62.97 -2.77 10.80
N GLY A 30 62.06 -2.81 9.84
CA GLY A 30 62.09 -3.72 8.70
C GLY A 30 61.94 -5.20 9.07
N LYS A 31 61.58 -5.51 10.32
CA LYS A 31 61.33 -6.87 10.82
C LYS A 31 59.85 -7.07 11.09
N HIS A 32 59.49 -8.33 11.29
CA HIS A 32 58.15 -8.75 11.68
C HIS A 32 57.92 -8.54 13.18
N ILE A 33 56.66 -8.61 13.60
CA ILE A 33 56.32 -8.61 15.02
C ILE A 33 56.99 -9.77 15.75
N PHE A 34 57.40 -9.53 17.00
CA PHE A 34 57.84 -10.59 17.89
C PHE A 34 56.64 -11.44 18.31
N GLY A 35 56.74 -12.75 18.09
CA GLY A 35 55.73 -13.73 18.47
C GLY A 35 54.59 -13.86 17.47
N GLU A 36 53.44 -14.33 17.96
CA GLU A 36 52.23 -14.55 17.17
C GLU A 36 51.33 -13.31 17.16
N LEU A 37 50.39 -13.26 16.20
CA LEU A 37 49.28 -12.31 16.23
C LEU A 37 48.45 -12.49 17.52
N PRO A 38 47.74 -11.45 18.00
CA PRO A 38 46.82 -11.59 19.11
C PRO A 38 45.75 -12.64 18.83
N LYS A 39 45.43 -13.44 19.84
CA LYS A 39 44.34 -14.41 19.80
C LYS A 39 43.01 -13.78 20.22
N GLU A 40 41.92 -14.48 19.97
CA GLU A 40 40.55 -14.01 20.13
C GLU A 40 40.28 -13.58 21.58
N LYS A 41 40.73 -14.38 22.54
CA LYS A 41 40.62 -14.05 23.97
C LYS A 41 41.42 -12.81 24.38
N GLU A 42 42.57 -12.55 23.73
CA GLU A 42 43.34 -11.32 23.98
C GLU A 42 42.59 -10.09 23.45
N ILE A 43 41.93 -10.22 22.29
CA ILE A 43 41.18 -9.12 21.67
C ILE A 43 39.85 -8.83 22.38
N LEU A 44 39.10 -9.89 22.73
CA LEU A 44 37.75 -9.78 23.31
C LEU A 44 37.75 -9.61 24.83
N GLY A 45 38.79 -10.08 25.53
CA GLY A 45 38.88 -10.00 26.99
C GLY A 45 37.67 -10.65 27.68
N ALA A 46 36.92 -9.87 28.46
CA ALA A 46 35.75 -10.35 29.20
C ALA A 46 34.55 -10.72 28.30
N ALA A 47 34.52 -10.25 27.05
CA ALA A 47 33.47 -10.59 26.08
C ALA A 47 33.72 -11.95 25.40
N TYR A 48 34.87 -12.59 25.64
CA TYR A 48 35.18 -13.89 25.06
C TYR A 48 34.33 -14.99 25.70
N ASP A 49 33.43 -15.58 24.91
CA ASP A 49 32.70 -16.82 25.26
C ASP A 49 33.29 -18.02 24.51
N PRO A 50 33.82 -19.06 25.20
CA PRO A 50 34.38 -20.24 24.55
C PRO A 50 33.37 -21.10 23.79
N ASN A 51 32.06 -20.88 23.96
CA ASN A 51 31.02 -21.59 23.20
C ASN A 51 30.81 -21.01 21.80
N ASN A 52 31.35 -19.83 21.53
CA ASN A 52 31.29 -19.18 20.22
C ASN A 52 32.54 -19.49 19.40
N THR A 53 32.38 -19.45 18.08
CA THR A 53 33.50 -19.50 17.14
C THR A 53 33.87 -18.08 16.74
N TYR A 54 35.16 -17.80 16.59
CA TYR A 54 35.65 -16.47 16.25
C TYR A 54 36.69 -16.57 15.14
N ALA A 55 36.68 -15.61 14.23
CA ALA A 55 37.75 -15.36 13.29
C ALA A 55 38.21 -13.90 13.39
N LEU A 56 39.52 -13.68 13.38
CA LEU A 56 40.10 -12.35 13.40
C LEU A 56 40.56 -11.97 12.00
N ALA A 57 40.13 -10.81 11.53
CA ALA A 57 40.67 -10.19 10.33
C ALA A 57 41.38 -8.89 10.73
N PHE A 58 42.58 -8.70 10.20
CA PHE A 58 43.43 -7.57 10.51
C PHE A 58 43.45 -6.58 9.34
N GLU A 59 43.37 -5.29 9.66
CA GLU A 59 43.47 -4.19 8.71
C GLU A 59 44.74 -4.27 7.84
N ASP A 60 44.65 -3.83 6.59
CA ASP A 60 45.74 -3.83 5.60
C ASP A 60 46.42 -5.19 5.38
N ASP A 61 45.68 -6.29 5.59
CA ASP A 61 46.24 -7.65 5.52
C ASP A 61 47.45 -7.85 6.44
N PHE A 62 47.41 -7.15 7.58
CA PHE A 62 48.45 -7.29 8.58
C PHE A 62 48.52 -8.74 9.04
N SER A 63 49.71 -9.32 8.96
CA SER A 63 49.98 -10.70 9.30
C SER A 63 51.25 -10.79 10.14
N ALA A 64 51.54 -11.98 10.65
CA ALA A 64 52.79 -12.23 11.36
C ALA A 64 54.03 -12.02 10.46
N SER A 65 53.88 -11.95 9.14
CA SER A 65 54.97 -11.67 8.18
C SER A 65 54.97 -10.22 7.66
N THR A 66 54.10 -9.34 8.14
CA THR A 66 54.14 -7.92 7.77
C THR A 66 55.38 -7.26 8.37
N THR A 67 56.16 -6.55 7.56
CA THR A 67 57.31 -5.77 8.04
C THR A 67 56.85 -4.47 8.69
N VAL A 68 57.53 -4.07 9.77
CA VAL A 68 57.17 -2.89 10.56
C VAL A 68 58.32 -1.89 10.52
N ASP A 69 58.04 -0.69 10.03
CA ASP A 69 59.02 0.40 9.90
C ASP A 69 58.66 1.67 10.69
N ARG A 70 57.51 1.63 11.38
CA ARG A 70 56.99 2.71 12.23
C ARG A 70 56.00 2.14 13.23
N ASP A 71 55.75 2.88 14.30
CA ASP A 71 54.62 2.63 15.17
C ASP A 71 53.33 2.67 14.36
N ARG A 72 52.44 1.71 14.58
CA ARG A 72 51.13 1.67 13.91
C ARG A 72 50.06 1.05 14.78
N THR A 73 48.82 1.41 14.47
CA THR A 73 47.65 0.68 14.95
C THR A 73 47.11 -0.17 13.80
N VAL A 74 46.68 -1.37 14.14
CA VAL A 74 46.01 -2.33 13.24
C VAL A 74 44.61 -2.51 13.80
N VAL A 75 43.59 -2.11 13.04
CA VAL A 75 42.20 -2.40 13.42
C VAL A 75 41.94 -3.90 13.26
N VAL A 76 41.35 -4.51 14.28
CA VAL A 76 40.94 -5.91 14.31
C VAL A 76 39.43 -5.99 14.15
N THR A 77 39.01 -6.74 13.15
CA THR A 77 37.62 -7.15 12.95
C THR A 77 37.45 -8.52 13.58
N VAL A 78 36.51 -8.65 14.50
CA VAL A 78 36.10 -9.93 15.09
C VAL A 78 34.85 -10.41 14.38
N ILE A 79 34.92 -11.59 13.79
CA ILE A 79 33.79 -12.29 13.17
C ILE A 79 33.37 -13.39 14.14
N GLU A 80 32.24 -13.20 14.79
CA GLU A 80 31.69 -14.17 15.73
C GLU A 80 30.67 -15.06 15.01
N ASN A 81 30.78 -16.37 15.19
CA ASN A 81 29.87 -17.38 14.63
C ASN A 81 29.65 -17.25 13.12
N ASN A 82 30.73 -16.94 12.38
CA ASN A 82 30.71 -16.70 10.94
C ASN A 82 29.69 -15.62 10.52
N TYR A 83 29.57 -14.56 11.32
CA TYR A 83 28.57 -13.52 11.15
C TYR A 83 29.19 -12.12 11.18
N PHE A 84 28.84 -11.30 10.18
CA PHE A 84 29.32 -9.94 10.03
C PHE A 84 28.17 -8.93 10.11
N GLU A 85 28.30 -7.93 10.98
CA GLU A 85 27.30 -6.87 11.12
C GLU A 85 27.65 -5.67 10.25
N ILE A 86 26.67 -5.17 9.51
CA ILE A 86 26.82 -4.02 8.62
C ILE A 86 25.92 -2.90 9.15
N ALA A 87 26.54 -1.83 9.65
CA ALA A 87 25.83 -0.64 10.13
C ALA A 87 26.24 0.63 9.38
N THR A 88 27.34 0.58 8.62
CA THR A 88 27.94 1.72 7.93
C THR A 88 28.50 1.31 6.57
N LYS A 89 28.81 2.30 5.73
CA LYS A 89 29.49 2.08 4.44
C LYS A 89 30.87 1.45 4.59
N GLU A 90 31.57 1.73 5.70
CA GLU A 90 32.89 1.16 5.96
C GLU A 90 32.79 -0.32 6.36
N ASP A 91 31.69 -0.71 7.02
CA ASP A 91 31.41 -2.12 7.29
C ASP A 91 31.09 -2.87 5.99
N TRP A 92 30.32 -2.27 5.08
CA TRP A 92 30.09 -2.84 3.74
C TRP A 92 31.40 -3.08 2.99
N LYS A 93 32.31 -2.10 2.98
CA LYS A 93 33.64 -2.25 2.38
C LYS A 93 34.44 -3.39 2.99
N LYS A 94 34.44 -3.49 4.32
CA LYS A 94 35.12 -4.58 5.04
C LYS A 94 34.52 -5.93 4.66
N PHE A 95 33.20 -6.05 4.63
CA PHE A 95 32.50 -7.26 4.19
C PHE A 95 32.93 -7.67 2.78
N CYS A 96 32.84 -6.77 1.79
CA CYS A 96 33.29 -7.05 0.42
C CYS A 96 34.78 -7.45 0.37
N GLY A 97 35.64 -6.77 1.15
CA GLY A 97 37.05 -7.09 1.26
C GLY A 97 37.33 -8.47 1.85
N LEU A 98 36.53 -8.94 2.81
CA LEU A 98 36.64 -10.28 3.38
C LEU A 98 36.24 -11.36 2.37
N VAL A 99 35.15 -11.14 1.62
CA VAL A 99 34.72 -12.03 0.53
C VAL A 99 35.84 -12.16 -0.51
N LYS A 100 36.43 -11.04 -0.93
CA LYS A 100 37.58 -11.02 -1.86
C LYS A 100 38.82 -11.75 -1.33
N LYS A 101 38.96 -11.88 -0.02
CA LYS A 101 40.06 -12.63 0.63
C LYS A 101 39.75 -14.12 0.79
N GLY A 102 38.66 -14.61 0.19
CA GLY A 102 38.28 -16.03 0.21
C GLY A 102 37.29 -16.40 1.31
N GLN A 103 36.79 -15.45 2.11
CA GLN A 103 35.70 -15.70 3.07
C GLN A 103 34.33 -15.64 2.39
N GLN A 104 34.16 -16.45 1.34
CA GLN A 104 33.00 -16.41 0.46
C GLN A 104 31.68 -16.77 1.16
N ASN A 105 31.73 -17.68 2.13
CA ASN A 105 30.57 -18.17 2.88
C ASN A 105 30.26 -17.37 4.16
N LEU A 106 30.80 -16.16 4.29
CA LEU A 106 30.56 -15.28 5.43
C LEU A 106 29.10 -14.85 5.48
N ASN A 107 28.40 -15.07 6.59
CA ASN A 107 27.05 -14.53 6.73
C ASN A 107 27.10 -13.05 7.14
N ALA A 108 26.11 -12.26 6.73
CA ALA A 108 26.01 -10.87 7.13
C ALA A 108 24.57 -10.46 7.46
N LYS A 109 24.39 -9.52 8.40
CA LYS A 109 23.15 -8.73 8.53
C LYS A 109 23.40 -7.25 8.52
N MET A 110 22.44 -6.54 7.96
CA MET A 110 22.32 -5.10 8.19
C MET A 110 21.63 -4.85 9.53
N THR A 111 22.07 -3.82 10.24
CA THR A 111 21.46 -3.36 11.50
C THR A 111 20.89 -1.94 11.40
N LYS A 112 21.16 -1.28 10.28
CA LYS A 112 20.70 0.07 9.91
C LYS A 112 20.63 0.18 8.39
N ASP A 113 19.92 1.19 7.92
CA ASP A 113 20.06 1.64 6.54
C ASP A 113 21.48 2.16 6.31
N VAL A 114 22.06 1.82 5.17
CA VAL A 114 23.44 2.15 4.81
C VAL A 114 23.48 2.86 3.47
N ASP A 115 24.04 4.06 3.44
CA ASP A 115 24.33 4.80 2.21
C ASP A 115 25.81 4.65 1.84
N LEU A 116 26.08 3.95 0.74
CA LEU A 116 27.42 3.72 0.19
C LEU A 116 27.98 4.95 -0.53
N GLY A 117 27.12 5.93 -0.85
CA GLY A 117 27.49 7.08 -1.65
C GLY A 117 27.86 6.71 -3.08
N THR A 118 28.91 7.35 -3.60
CA THR A 118 29.32 7.25 -5.01
C THR A 118 30.46 6.26 -5.27
N GLU A 119 31.07 5.73 -4.21
CA GLU A 119 32.17 4.78 -4.35
C GLU A 119 31.64 3.39 -4.68
N ILE A 120 32.07 2.82 -5.82
CA ILE A 120 31.63 1.51 -6.29
C ILE A 120 32.38 0.43 -5.53
N VAL A 121 31.68 -0.25 -4.63
CA VAL A 121 32.23 -1.37 -3.84
C VAL A 121 31.22 -2.51 -3.87
N MET A 122 31.64 -3.65 -4.40
CA MET A 122 30.75 -4.77 -4.73
C MET A 122 31.22 -6.05 -4.05
N ALA A 123 30.28 -6.91 -3.66
CA ALA A 123 30.57 -8.19 -3.04
C ALA A 123 30.76 -9.29 -4.10
N GLY A 124 31.83 -10.07 -3.95
CA GLY A 124 32.19 -11.18 -4.83
C GLY A 124 32.94 -10.75 -6.09
N GLU A 125 33.80 -11.62 -6.59
CA GLU A 125 34.52 -11.48 -7.86
C GLU A 125 34.51 -12.83 -8.60
N GLU A 126 34.95 -12.86 -9.86
CA GLU A 126 35.09 -14.13 -10.60
C GLU A 126 36.05 -15.08 -9.87
N ASN A 127 35.62 -16.33 -9.62
CA ASN A 127 36.30 -17.34 -8.79
C ASN A 127 36.35 -17.02 -7.27
N LEU A 128 35.74 -15.92 -6.85
CA LEU A 128 35.59 -15.49 -5.46
C LEU A 128 34.13 -15.06 -5.22
N GLU A 129 33.19 -15.86 -5.72
CA GLU A 129 31.76 -15.61 -5.64
C GLU A 129 31.29 -15.58 -4.18
N TYR A 130 30.41 -14.65 -3.82
CA TYR A 130 29.78 -14.65 -2.50
C TYR A 130 28.80 -15.83 -2.37
N SER A 131 28.91 -16.60 -1.29
CA SER A 131 28.14 -17.83 -1.04
C SER A 131 27.50 -17.90 0.36
N GLY A 132 27.53 -16.80 1.10
CA GLY A 132 26.92 -16.70 2.43
C GLY A 132 25.42 -16.39 2.42
N THR A 133 24.85 -16.26 3.62
CA THR A 133 23.53 -15.68 3.85
C THR A 133 23.65 -14.19 4.17
N PHE A 134 23.08 -13.35 3.33
CA PHE A 134 22.94 -11.91 3.57
C PHE A 134 21.51 -11.57 3.99
N ASP A 135 21.34 -10.98 5.18
CA ASP A 135 20.06 -10.56 5.72
C ASP A 135 19.98 -9.04 5.86
N GLY A 136 19.21 -8.39 5.00
CA GLY A 136 18.98 -6.96 5.09
C GLY A 136 18.15 -6.55 6.31
N GLN A 137 17.46 -7.48 6.99
CA GLN A 137 16.60 -7.18 8.16
C GLN A 137 15.52 -6.10 7.90
N GLY A 138 15.15 -5.89 6.63
CA GLY A 138 14.23 -4.85 6.18
C GLY A 138 14.90 -3.50 5.89
N HIS A 139 16.22 -3.38 6.11
CA HIS A 139 17.01 -2.17 5.87
C HIS A 139 17.33 -1.92 4.39
N THR A 140 17.66 -0.66 4.12
CA THR A 140 18.01 -0.18 2.79
C THR A 140 19.52 -0.06 2.61
N LEU A 141 20.05 -0.67 1.55
CA LEU A 141 21.37 -0.42 1.00
C LEU A 141 21.24 0.58 -0.15
N LYS A 142 21.69 1.81 0.07
CA LYS A 142 21.60 2.90 -0.89
C LYS A 142 22.95 3.15 -1.59
N PHE A 143 22.92 3.43 -2.88
CA PHE A 143 24.10 3.78 -3.67
C PHE A 143 23.76 4.68 -4.87
N ASP A 144 24.68 5.57 -5.23
CA ASP A 144 24.57 6.47 -6.38
C ASP A 144 25.83 6.33 -7.25
N TRP A 145 25.88 5.28 -8.06
CA TRP A 145 27.10 4.85 -8.75
C TRP A 145 27.14 5.32 -10.21
N ASP A 146 28.19 6.06 -10.54
CA ASP A 146 28.57 6.39 -11.92
C ASP A 146 29.77 5.53 -12.32
N GLY A 147 29.54 4.54 -13.16
CA GLY A 147 30.58 3.65 -13.65
C GLY A 147 31.42 4.24 -14.79
N GLY A 148 31.05 5.40 -15.35
CA GLY A 148 31.66 5.94 -16.56
C GLY A 148 31.60 4.91 -17.70
N TYR A 149 32.74 4.28 -18.01
CA TYR A 149 32.85 3.20 -19.01
C TYR A 149 33.17 1.83 -18.41
N VAL A 150 32.97 1.65 -17.11
CA VAL A 150 33.05 0.36 -16.40
C VAL A 150 31.71 -0.38 -16.57
N GLY A 151 31.79 -1.63 -17.01
CA GLY A 151 30.64 -2.55 -17.09
C GLY A 151 30.53 -3.40 -15.82
N TRP A 152 29.48 -4.20 -15.72
CA TRP A 152 29.27 -5.15 -14.61
C TRP A 152 29.23 -4.46 -13.24
N ILE A 153 28.12 -3.78 -12.96
CA ILE A 153 27.92 -3.03 -11.72
C ILE A 153 26.63 -3.48 -11.03
N SER A 154 26.79 -3.95 -9.79
CA SER A 154 25.72 -4.35 -8.88
C SER A 154 26.28 -4.52 -7.47
N PRO A 155 25.48 -4.37 -6.40
CA PRO A 155 25.99 -4.54 -5.03
C PRO A 155 26.57 -5.94 -4.79
N PHE A 156 25.99 -6.99 -5.38
CA PHE A 156 26.58 -8.33 -5.43
C PHE A 156 27.04 -8.60 -6.86
N LEU A 157 28.34 -8.54 -7.12
CA LEU A 157 28.87 -8.69 -8.48
C LEU A 157 28.81 -10.16 -8.92
N TYR A 158 29.31 -11.06 -8.08
CA TYR A 158 29.27 -12.51 -8.32
C TYR A 158 28.77 -13.25 -7.08
N VAL A 159 27.77 -14.12 -7.28
CA VAL A 159 27.25 -14.99 -6.21
C VAL A 159 27.25 -16.45 -6.64
N LYS A 160 27.38 -17.35 -5.66
CA LYS A 160 27.25 -18.78 -5.84
C LYS A 160 26.62 -19.43 -4.63
N ASP A 161 25.53 -20.17 -4.80
CA ASP A 161 24.85 -20.87 -3.70
C ASP A 161 24.42 -19.92 -2.55
N ALA A 162 24.15 -18.65 -2.87
CA ALA A 162 23.91 -17.61 -1.88
C ALA A 162 22.43 -17.50 -1.47
N THR A 163 22.20 -17.02 -0.25
CA THR A 163 20.88 -16.60 0.22
C THR A 163 20.89 -15.10 0.50
N ILE A 164 20.02 -14.33 -0.15
CA ILE A 164 19.87 -12.89 0.10
C ILE A 164 18.42 -12.62 0.47
N ARG A 165 18.18 -12.09 1.67
CA ARG A 165 16.82 -11.87 2.16
C ARG A 165 16.62 -10.52 2.83
N ASN A 166 15.37 -10.06 2.86
CA ASN A 166 14.93 -8.87 3.59
C ASN A 166 15.72 -7.59 3.23
N LEU A 167 16.22 -7.47 2.00
CA LEU A 167 17.09 -6.38 1.58
C LEU A 167 16.37 -5.45 0.62
N ARG A 168 16.49 -4.14 0.85
CA ARG A 168 16.06 -3.12 -0.11
C ARG A 168 17.29 -2.47 -0.73
N THR A 169 17.48 -2.56 -2.04
CA THR A 169 18.46 -1.75 -2.75
C THR A 169 17.81 -0.49 -3.29
N LYS A 170 18.49 0.64 -3.19
CA LYS A 170 17.94 1.94 -3.61
C LYS A 170 19.00 2.84 -4.22
N GLY A 171 18.59 3.68 -5.16
CA GLY A 171 19.41 4.76 -5.70
C GLY A 171 19.58 4.61 -7.21
N LYS A 172 20.80 4.76 -7.73
CA LYS A 172 21.02 4.71 -9.18
C LYS A 172 22.34 4.09 -9.59
N ILE A 173 22.33 3.53 -10.79
CA ILE A 173 23.51 3.12 -11.54
C ILE A 173 23.47 3.85 -12.89
N THR A 174 24.52 4.57 -13.23
CA THR A 174 24.66 5.23 -14.54
C THR A 174 26.02 4.89 -15.13
N ALA A 175 26.06 4.34 -16.33
CA ALA A 175 27.32 4.08 -17.03
C ALA A 175 27.09 3.88 -18.54
N GLY A 176 28.05 4.29 -19.36
CA GLY A 176 28.05 4.13 -20.82
C GLY A 176 28.45 2.73 -21.30
N ARG A 177 28.13 1.67 -20.54
CA ARG A 177 28.46 0.27 -20.84
C ARG A 177 27.30 -0.69 -20.49
N PHE A 178 27.55 -2.00 -20.60
CA PHE A 178 26.61 -3.06 -20.26
C PHE A 178 26.74 -3.59 -18.83
N GLY A 179 25.66 -4.26 -18.42
CA GLY A 179 25.72 -5.33 -17.44
C GLY A 179 25.39 -4.86 -16.04
N PHE A 180 24.26 -4.19 -15.89
CA PHE A 180 23.89 -3.56 -14.64
C PHE A 180 22.65 -4.21 -14.04
N SER A 181 22.65 -4.35 -12.72
CA SER A 181 21.47 -4.81 -12.02
C SER A 181 21.32 -4.18 -10.66
N GLY A 182 20.07 -4.12 -10.20
CA GLY A 182 19.74 -3.56 -8.90
C GLY A 182 20.20 -4.42 -7.71
N LEU A 183 20.58 -5.70 -7.94
CA LEU A 183 21.02 -6.60 -6.87
C LEU A 183 22.24 -7.47 -7.27
N ILE A 184 22.13 -8.34 -8.28
CA ILE A 184 23.15 -9.36 -8.60
C ILE A 184 23.57 -9.32 -10.08
N CYS A 185 24.85 -9.15 -10.38
CA CYS A 185 25.30 -9.19 -11.77
C CYS A 185 25.38 -10.63 -12.31
N GLN A 186 26.09 -11.53 -11.63
CA GLN A 186 26.30 -12.91 -12.08
C GLN A 186 25.92 -13.91 -11.00
N ALA A 187 24.97 -14.81 -11.29
CA ALA A 187 24.51 -15.85 -10.37
C ALA A 187 24.91 -17.25 -10.84
N TYR A 188 25.63 -17.97 -9.99
CA TYR A 188 26.08 -19.35 -10.16
C TYR A 188 25.45 -20.27 -9.11
N GLY A 189 25.35 -21.58 -9.37
CA GLY A 189 24.82 -22.52 -8.38
C GLY A 189 23.36 -22.23 -8.01
N ASN A 190 22.95 -22.55 -6.79
CA ASN A 190 21.55 -22.49 -6.34
C ASN A 190 21.30 -21.31 -5.39
N ASN A 191 20.74 -20.23 -5.90
CA ASN A 191 20.56 -18.99 -5.14
C ASN A 191 19.10 -18.79 -4.71
N THR A 192 18.90 -18.28 -3.50
CA THR A 192 17.59 -17.94 -2.96
C THR A 192 17.53 -16.47 -2.63
N ILE A 193 16.52 -15.77 -3.15
CA ILE A 193 16.31 -14.34 -2.95
C ILE A 193 14.90 -14.14 -2.42
N SER A 194 14.75 -13.61 -1.20
CA SER A 194 13.42 -13.48 -0.59
C SER A 194 13.17 -12.17 0.13
N SER A 195 11.94 -11.64 0.01
CA SER A 195 11.56 -10.38 0.67
C SER A 195 12.51 -9.22 0.30
N CYS A 196 12.96 -9.19 -0.95
CA CYS A 196 13.91 -8.20 -1.47
C CYS A 196 13.22 -7.19 -2.40
N VAL A 197 13.63 -5.93 -2.31
CA VAL A 197 13.13 -4.84 -3.18
C VAL A 197 14.30 -4.23 -3.93
N SER A 198 14.16 -4.07 -5.23
CA SER A 198 15.04 -3.24 -6.05
C SER A 198 14.32 -1.95 -6.44
N ASP A 199 14.76 -0.85 -5.84
CA ASP A 199 14.33 0.54 -6.08
C ASP A 199 15.49 1.34 -6.70
N VAL A 200 16.10 0.77 -7.74
CA VAL A 200 17.31 1.29 -8.36
C VAL A 200 17.01 1.76 -9.78
N ASP A 201 17.31 3.03 -10.05
CA ASP A 201 17.26 3.59 -11.39
C ASP A 201 18.55 3.26 -12.15
N ILE A 202 18.44 2.48 -13.22
CA ILE A 202 19.58 1.97 -13.98
C ILE A 202 19.55 2.60 -15.37
N ASN A 203 20.58 3.39 -15.68
CA ASN A 203 20.82 3.98 -16.99
C ASN A 203 22.10 3.37 -17.56
N GLY A 204 21.97 2.55 -18.61
CA GLY A 204 23.11 1.85 -19.22
C GLY A 204 23.00 1.70 -20.73
N ALA A 205 24.08 1.28 -21.38
CA ALA A 205 24.09 1.10 -22.83
C ALA A 205 23.31 -0.15 -23.27
N ASP A 206 23.34 -1.22 -22.48
CA ASP A 206 22.80 -2.55 -22.79
C ASP A 206 22.83 -3.47 -21.54
N ASP A 207 22.24 -4.66 -21.63
CA ASP A 207 22.16 -5.69 -20.57
C ASP A 207 21.70 -5.18 -19.18
N LEU A 208 20.48 -4.65 -19.08
CA LEU A 208 19.95 -4.12 -17.81
C LEU A 208 18.96 -5.07 -17.14
N ALA A 209 19.07 -5.23 -15.82
CA ALA A 209 18.12 -6.04 -15.07
C ALA A 209 17.66 -5.38 -13.77
N GLY A 210 16.38 -5.52 -13.43
CA GLY A 210 15.87 -5.02 -12.16
C GLY A 210 16.50 -5.70 -10.94
N MET A 211 16.77 -7.01 -11.03
CA MET A 211 17.28 -7.79 -9.90
C MET A 211 18.55 -8.57 -10.23
N VAL A 212 18.55 -9.38 -11.29
CA VAL A 212 19.70 -10.23 -11.65
C VAL A 212 20.07 -10.09 -13.12
N LYS A 213 21.31 -9.69 -13.44
CA LYS A 213 21.71 -9.52 -14.84
C LYS A 213 21.85 -10.86 -15.57
N THR A 214 22.50 -11.85 -14.97
CA THR A 214 22.73 -13.16 -15.61
C THR A 214 22.63 -14.31 -14.62
N VAL A 215 21.86 -15.34 -14.98
CA VAL A 215 21.89 -16.67 -14.36
C VAL A 215 22.65 -17.64 -15.26
N LYS A 216 23.73 -18.20 -14.73
CA LYS A 216 24.71 -19.00 -15.49
C LYS A 216 24.27 -20.44 -15.69
N ASP A 217 24.99 -21.14 -16.54
CA ASP A 217 24.72 -22.55 -16.87
C ASP A 217 24.67 -23.42 -15.61
N ASN A 218 23.77 -24.41 -15.61
CA ASN A 218 23.49 -25.31 -14.47
C ASN A 218 23.24 -24.59 -13.14
N SER A 219 22.71 -23.36 -13.18
CA SER A 219 22.43 -22.53 -12.00
C SER A 219 20.94 -22.25 -11.86
N SER A 220 20.50 -21.95 -10.65
CA SER A 220 19.12 -21.60 -10.36
C SER A 220 19.03 -20.35 -9.49
N VAL A 221 17.96 -19.59 -9.70
CA VAL A 221 17.56 -18.49 -8.81
C VAL A 221 16.09 -18.64 -8.47
N THR A 222 15.80 -18.71 -7.17
CA THR A 222 14.42 -18.72 -6.66
C THR A 222 14.12 -17.38 -5.98
N PHE A 223 13.15 -16.65 -6.53
CA PHE A 223 12.64 -15.41 -5.98
C PHE A 223 11.34 -15.69 -5.21
N THR A 224 11.23 -15.20 -3.98
CA THR A 224 10.01 -15.29 -3.18
C THR A 224 9.70 -13.96 -2.53
N ASP A 225 8.51 -13.41 -2.76
CA ASP A 225 8.12 -12.10 -2.25
C ASP A 225 9.11 -11.00 -2.64
N CYS A 226 9.45 -10.86 -3.93
CA CYS A 226 10.39 -9.84 -4.39
C CYS A 226 9.70 -8.75 -5.22
N VAL A 227 10.20 -7.52 -5.14
CA VAL A 227 9.68 -6.36 -5.87
C VAL A 227 10.77 -5.70 -6.69
N VAL A 228 10.48 -5.34 -7.94
CA VAL A 228 11.28 -4.39 -8.71
C VAL A 228 10.43 -3.17 -8.99
N LYS A 229 10.91 -1.98 -8.64
CA LYS A 229 10.16 -0.72 -8.85
C LYS A 229 11.00 0.45 -9.38
N GLY A 230 12.32 0.30 -9.47
CA GLY A 230 13.19 1.28 -10.11
C GLY A 230 13.03 1.34 -11.64
N THR A 231 13.64 2.33 -12.26
CA THR A 231 13.61 2.57 -13.72
C THR A 231 14.73 1.80 -14.42
N LEU A 232 14.45 1.17 -15.57
CA LEU A 232 15.45 0.60 -16.47
C LEU A 232 15.47 1.37 -17.79
N HIS A 233 16.55 2.08 -18.07
CA HIS A 233 16.67 2.88 -19.28
C HIS A 233 17.92 2.52 -20.06
N VAL A 234 17.72 1.89 -21.22
CA VAL A 234 18.80 1.63 -22.18
C VAL A 234 19.00 2.87 -23.05
N THR A 235 20.25 3.33 -23.18
CA THR A 235 20.59 4.55 -23.93
C THR A 235 20.94 4.31 -25.40
N TYR A 236 21.22 3.07 -25.81
CA TYR A 236 21.49 2.74 -27.22
C TYR A 236 20.22 2.24 -27.91
N ASP A 237 19.83 2.90 -28.99
CA ASP A 237 18.51 2.72 -29.64
C ASP A 237 18.21 1.24 -30.01
N ASP A 238 19.22 0.52 -30.52
CA ASP A 238 19.09 -0.89 -30.96
C ASP A 238 19.20 -1.93 -29.82
N CYS A 239 19.47 -1.49 -28.59
CA CYS A 239 19.67 -2.35 -27.42
C CYS A 239 18.47 -2.33 -26.45
N SER A 240 17.36 -1.68 -26.81
CA SER A 240 16.15 -1.65 -25.97
C SER A 240 15.51 -3.04 -25.74
N GLN A 241 15.96 -4.06 -26.46
CA GLN A 241 15.62 -5.46 -26.23
C GLN A 241 16.52 -6.17 -25.20
N ASP A 242 17.66 -5.56 -24.86
CA ASP A 242 18.67 -6.10 -23.95
C ASP A 242 18.37 -5.74 -22.49
N MET A 243 17.15 -6.07 -22.04
CA MET A 243 16.73 -5.84 -20.67
C MET A 243 15.75 -6.88 -20.12
N GLY A 244 15.79 -7.04 -18.80
CA GLY A 244 14.89 -7.90 -18.04
C GLY A 244 14.31 -7.19 -16.82
N GLY A 245 12.98 -7.22 -16.67
CA GLY A 245 12.31 -6.60 -15.53
C GLY A 245 12.80 -7.16 -14.19
N PHE A 246 13.01 -8.47 -14.09
CA PHE A 246 13.74 -9.10 -12.98
C PHE A 246 15.11 -9.63 -13.42
N VAL A 247 15.11 -10.53 -14.41
CA VAL A 247 16.29 -11.22 -14.92
C VAL A 247 16.48 -10.94 -16.40
N TYR A 248 17.65 -10.43 -16.80
CA TYR A 248 17.95 -10.17 -18.20
C TYR A 248 18.28 -11.47 -18.96
N TYR A 249 19.35 -12.17 -18.55
CA TYR A 249 19.83 -13.35 -19.25
C TYR A 249 19.80 -14.61 -18.37
N GLN A 250 19.41 -15.73 -18.98
CA GLN A 250 19.33 -17.05 -18.37
C GLN A 250 19.91 -18.06 -19.38
N SER A 251 20.96 -18.78 -19.00
CA SER A 251 21.53 -19.86 -19.82
C SER A 251 20.53 -21.01 -20.04
N ASP A 252 20.76 -21.83 -21.06
CA ASP A 252 19.80 -22.88 -21.49
C ASP A 252 19.44 -23.89 -20.38
N ASN A 253 20.42 -24.32 -19.56
CA ASN A 253 20.17 -25.23 -18.42
C ASN A 253 19.96 -24.49 -17.09
N ALA A 254 19.80 -23.17 -17.14
CA ALA A 254 19.53 -22.37 -15.94
C ALA A 254 18.03 -22.27 -15.67
N THR A 255 17.65 -22.07 -14.41
CA THR A 255 16.23 -21.94 -14.02
C THR A 255 15.99 -20.69 -13.18
N CYS A 256 14.86 -20.01 -13.44
CA CYS A 256 14.37 -18.92 -12.62
C CYS A 256 12.95 -19.22 -12.15
N THR A 257 12.75 -19.33 -10.85
CA THR A 257 11.43 -19.56 -10.23
C THR A 257 11.00 -18.34 -9.45
N PHE A 258 9.75 -17.90 -9.61
CA PHE A 258 9.20 -16.72 -8.96
C PHE A 258 7.93 -17.09 -8.20
N ASN A 259 7.88 -16.72 -6.92
CA ASN A 259 6.73 -16.93 -6.06
C ASN A 259 6.30 -15.58 -5.47
N SER A 260 5.05 -15.17 -5.72
CA SER A 260 4.51 -13.92 -5.16
C SER A 260 5.39 -12.69 -5.43
N CYS A 261 5.89 -12.53 -6.67
CA CYS A 261 6.75 -11.41 -7.06
C CYS A 261 5.98 -10.32 -7.82
N LEU A 262 6.44 -9.08 -7.72
CA LEU A 262 5.78 -7.90 -8.29
C LEU A 262 6.76 -7.04 -9.10
N TYR A 263 6.46 -6.80 -10.37
CA TYR A 263 7.18 -5.86 -11.22
C TYR A 263 6.40 -4.54 -11.39
N LEU A 264 6.99 -3.44 -10.93
CA LEU A 264 6.45 -2.07 -11.02
C LEU A 264 7.32 -1.13 -11.84
N GLY A 265 8.57 -1.52 -12.15
CA GLY A 265 9.56 -0.64 -12.75
C GLY A 265 9.11 -0.03 -14.08
N THR A 266 9.55 1.20 -14.35
CA THR A 266 9.38 1.85 -15.66
C THR A 266 10.55 1.50 -16.56
N ASN A 267 10.35 1.46 -17.87
CA ASN A 267 11.40 1.11 -18.81
C ASN A 267 11.14 1.64 -20.23
N ASN A 268 12.17 1.59 -21.08
CA ASN A 268 12.06 1.80 -22.53
C ASN A 268 12.23 0.51 -23.34
N ALA A 269 11.80 -0.63 -22.78
CA ALA A 269 11.95 -1.95 -23.39
C ALA A 269 11.20 -2.06 -24.71
N THR A 270 11.83 -2.69 -25.70
CA THR A 270 11.16 -3.11 -26.94
C THR A 270 11.48 -4.57 -27.28
N GLY A 271 10.84 -5.08 -28.34
CA GLY A 271 11.17 -6.38 -28.91
C GLY A 271 11.05 -7.54 -27.93
N TRP A 272 12.18 -8.21 -27.69
CA TRP A 272 12.26 -9.47 -26.95
C TRP A 272 12.83 -9.34 -25.53
N ALA A 273 12.81 -8.14 -24.95
CA ALA A 273 12.93 -7.99 -23.50
C ALA A 273 11.86 -8.83 -22.74
N LYS A 274 12.05 -9.03 -21.44
CA LYS A 274 11.23 -9.94 -20.62
C LYS A 274 10.83 -9.29 -19.29
N THR A 275 9.55 -9.39 -18.90
CA THR A 275 9.07 -8.77 -17.65
C THR A 275 9.64 -9.47 -16.41
N PHE A 276 9.82 -10.79 -16.47
CA PHE A 276 10.40 -11.57 -15.37
C PHE A 276 11.74 -12.20 -15.74
N ALA A 277 11.78 -13.09 -16.73
CA ALA A 277 13.02 -13.74 -17.19
C ALA A 277 12.82 -14.35 -18.60
N PRO A 278 13.86 -14.83 -19.30
CA PRO A 278 13.70 -15.55 -20.57
C PRO A 278 12.75 -16.75 -20.50
N ASN A 279 12.96 -17.68 -19.56
CA ASN A 279 12.16 -18.90 -19.38
C ASN A 279 11.77 -19.10 -17.90
N PRO A 280 10.85 -18.27 -17.34
CA PRO A 280 10.54 -18.29 -15.92
C PRO A 280 9.46 -19.33 -15.56
N THR A 281 9.57 -19.91 -14.37
CA THR A 281 8.44 -20.53 -13.67
C THR A 281 7.77 -19.49 -12.79
N LEU A 282 6.53 -19.10 -13.13
CA LEU A 282 5.80 -18.04 -12.43
C LEU A 282 4.67 -18.60 -11.58
N ASN A 283 4.73 -18.36 -10.28
CA ASN A 283 3.69 -18.69 -9.31
C ASN A 283 3.20 -17.39 -8.67
N ASN A 284 1.95 -17.02 -8.93
CA ASN A 284 1.31 -15.85 -8.30
C ASN A 284 2.07 -14.51 -8.51
N CYS A 285 2.54 -14.26 -9.74
CA CYS A 285 3.37 -13.09 -10.05
C CYS A 285 2.58 -12.02 -10.83
N TYR A 286 2.84 -10.76 -10.52
CA TYR A 286 2.08 -9.61 -11.03
C TYR A 286 2.98 -8.52 -11.61
N TYR A 287 2.45 -7.73 -12.53
CA TYR A 287 3.17 -6.58 -13.10
C TYR A 287 2.24 -5.38 -13.34
N LEU A 288 2.74 -4.16 -13.14
CA LEU A 288 2.05 -2.92 -13.56
C LEU A 288 2.45 -2.54 -14.98
N ASN A 289 3.76 -2.37 -15.18
CA ASN A 289 4.37 -1.98 -16.44
C ASN A 289 4.90 -3.21 -17.16
N LEU A 290 4.76 -3.26 -18.47
CA LEU A 290 5.40 -4.30 -19.28
C LEU A 290 6.87 -3.97 -19.46
N CYS A 291 7.73 -4.99 -19.45
CA CYS A 291 9.11 -4.90 -19.92
C CYS A 291 9.29 -5.93 -21.04
N GLY A 292 9.06 -5.49 -22.29
CA GLY A 292 9.06 -6.37 -23.47
C GLY A 292 7.89 -7.34 -23.48
N LYS A 293 8.16 -8.64 -23.45
CA LYS A 293 7.14 -9.70 -23.50
C LYS A 293 6.36 -9.79 -22.20
N GLU A 294 5.05 -9.93 -22.34
CA GLU A 294 4.12 -10.17 -21.23
C GLU A 294 4.41 -11.48 -20.50
N GLN A 295 4.57 -11.37 -19.18
CA GLN A 295 4.83 -12.48 -18.26
C GLN A 295 4.21 -12.13 -16.90
N GLY A 296 3.38 -13.01 -16.34
CA GLY A 296 2.63 -12.75 -15.11
C GLY A 296 1.25 -12.14 -15.35
N MET A 297 0.61 -11.64 -14.30
CA MET A 297 -0.73 -11.03 -14.36
C MET A 297 -0.66 -9.51 -14.24
N LYS A 298 -1.29 -8.78 -15.17
CA LYS A 298 -1.35 -7.33 -15.12
C LYS A 298 -2.18 -6.83 -13.92
N VAL A 299 -1.71 -5.77 -13.27
CA VAL A 299 -2.46 -5.01 -12.27
C VAL A 299 -2.60 -3.55 -12.68
N THR A 300 -3.51 -2.82 -12.04
CA THR A 300 -3.68 -1.37 -12.23
C THR A 300 -3.12 -0.57 -11.05
N GLU A 301 -2.88 0.72 -11.25
CA GLU A 301 -2.48 1.63 -10.16
C GLU A 301 -3.51 1.67 -9.03
N GLU A 302 -4.81 1.58 -9.35
CA GLU A 302 -5.87 1.54 -8.35
C GLU A 302 -5.80 0.27 -7.49
N GLN A 303 -5.59 -0.89 -8.14
CA GLN A 303 -5.43 -2.17 -7.45
C GLN A 303 -4.20 -2.18 -6.53
N LEU A 304 -3.14 -1.46 -6.90
CA LEU A 304 -1.93 -1.30 -6.11
C LEU A 304 -2.11 -0.42 -4.88
N LYS A 305 -3.24 0.28 -4.75
CA LYS A 305 -3.53 1.23 -3.66
C LYS A 305 -4.71 0.81 -2.77
N ASN A 306 -5.41 -0.26 -3.11
CA ASN A 306 -6.67 -0.61 -2.45
C ASN A 306 -6.64 -1.93 -1.66
N GLY A 307 -5.47 -2.54 -1.45
CA GLY A 307 -5.33 -3.80 -0.72
C GLY A 307 -5.45 -5.05 -1.60
N TYR A 308 -5.98 -4.94 -2.83
CA TYR A 308 -6.16 -6.08 -3.72
C TYR A 308 -4.85 -6.81 -4.01
N VAL A 309 -3.79 -6.08 -4.36
CA VAL A 309 -2.50 -6.71 -4.71
C VAL A 309 -1.82 -7.31 -3.49
N ALA A 310 -1.91 -6.68 -2.32
CA ALA A 310 -1.40 -7.26 -1.06
C ALA A 310 -2.11 -8.58 -0.74
N TYR A 311 -3.43 -8.63 -0.90
CA TYR A 311 -4.23 -9.86 -0.77
C TYR A 311 -3.77 -10.96 -1.73
N LYS A 312 -3.60 -10.60 -3.01
CA LYS A 312 -3.15 -11.55 -4.02
C LYS A 312 -1.75 -12.09 -3.75
N LEU A 313 -0.80 -11.22 -3.38
CA LEU A 313 0.58 -11.62 -3.11
C LEU A 313 0.69 -12.46 -1.82
N GLN A 314 -0.09 -12.15 -0.78
CA GLN A 314 -0.23 -13.00 0.40
C GLN A 314 -0.66 -14.43 0.01
N ALA A 315 -1.52 -14.55 -1.01
CA ALA A 315 -2.11 -15.81 -1.45
C ALA A 315 -2.84 -16.53 -0.30
N ASP A 316 -2.93 -17.85 -0.36
CA ASP A 316 -3.54 -18.68 0.70
C ASP A 316 -2.57 -18.98 1.86
N ARG A 317 -1.46 -18.22 1.98
CA ARG A 317 -0.48 -18.39 3.06
C ARG A 317 -1.05 -17.84 4.36
N THR A 318 -1.06 -18.69 5.39
CA THR A 318 -1.69 -18.40 6.69
C THR A 318 -0.73 -18.47 7.87
N ASP A 319 0.53 -18.81 7.63
CA ASP A 319 1.57 -18.99 8.64
C ASP A 319 2.04 -17.64 9.23
N GLN A 320 2.09 -16.59 8.42
CA GLN A 320 2.39 -15.23 8.87
C GLN A 320 1.86 -14.20 7.87
N CYS A 321 1.93 -12.92 8.24
CA CYS A 321 1.67 -11.81 7.32
C CYS A 321 2.95 -11.48 6.55
N TYR A 322 2.92 -11.60 5.22
CA TYR A 322 4.02 -11.23 4.34
C TYR A 322 3.81 -9.84 3.73
N TRP A 323 2.57 -9.54 3.38
CA TRP A 323 2.18 -8.32 2.69
C TRP A 323 1.13 -7.56 3.47
N ALA A 324 1.25 -6.24 3.49
CA ALA A 324 0.27 -5.36 4.09
C ALA A 324 0.25 -4.01 3.38
N GLN A 325 -0.77 -3.22 3.67
CA GLN A 325 -0.97 -1.97 2.96
C GLN A 325 -1.74 -0.96 3.79
N GLN A 326 -1.20 0.26 3.85
CA GLN A 326 -2.01 1.43 4.17
C GLN A 326 -2.86 1.77 2.94
N LEU A 327 -4.19 1.65 3.04
CA LEU A 327 -5.08 1.91 1.90
C LEU A 327 -4.91 3.35 1.40
N GLY A 328 -4.85 3.52 0.09
CA GLY A 328 -4.53 4.77 -0.59
C GLY A 328 -3.04 4.90 -0.98
N ASP A 329 -2.14 4.21 -0.28
CA ASP A 329 -0.70 4.23 -0.50
C ASP A 329 -0.22 2.98 -1.25
N MET A 330 1.05 2.93 -1.66
CA MET A 330 1.64 1.72 -2.23
C MET A 330 1.77 0.62 -1.18
N LEU A 331 1.43 -0.62 -1.55
CA LEU A 331 1.68 -1.80 -0.71
C LEU A 331 3.18 -2.00 -0.40
N ASP A 332 3.45 -2.67 0.70
CA ASP A 332 4.81 -3.04 1.09
C ASP A 332 4.80 -4.39 1.85
N PHE A 333 5.99 -4.90 2.17
CA PHE A 333 6.11 -6.00 3.13
C PHE A 333 5.57 -5.59 4.49
N TYR A 334 5.01 -6.57 5.17
CA TYR A 334 4.42 -6.36 6.48
C TYR A 334 5.44 -5.89 7.53
N ASN A 335 5.04 -4.91 8.35
CA ASN A 335 5.79 -4.45 9.50
C ASN A 335 4.87 -4.42 10.73
N ALA A 336 5.23 -5.15 11.78
CA ALA A 336 4.44 -5.21 13.01
C ALA A 336 4.31 -3.85 13.72
N ALA A 337 5.29 -2.94 13.56
CA ALA A 337 5.25 -1.59 14.13
C ALA A 337 4.17 -0.71 13.48
N ASP A 338 3.73 -1.06 12.27
CA ASP A 338 2.80 -0.27 11.48
C ASP A 338 1.33 -0.64 11.70
N LYS A 339 1.03 -1.71 12.46
CA LYS A 339 -0.34 -2.18 12.73
C LYS A 339 -1.31 -1.08 13.16
N GLY A 340 -0.84 -0.16 14.02
CA GLY A 340 -1.64 0.94 14.56
C GLY A 340 -1.81 2.13 13.63
N LYS A 341 -1.20 2.13 12.44
CA LYS A 341 -1.41 3.19 11.45
C LYS A 341 -2.86 3.13 10.94
N THR A 342 -3.45 4.30 10.76
CA THR A 342 -4.80 4.42 10.19
C THR A 342 -4.85 3.77 8.81
N ASN A 343 -5.93 3.02 8.55
CA ASN A 343 -6.18 2.31 7.29
C ASN A 343 -5.11 1.28 6.90
N TYR A 344 -4.27 0.83 7.84
CA TYR A 344 -3.31 -0.25 7.60
C TYR A 344 -4.00 -1.61 7.67
N VAL A 345 -4.10 -2.26 6.51
CA VAL A 345 -4.73 -3.57 6.34
C VAL A 345 -3.64 -4.63 6.25
N TYR A 346 -3.73 -5.64 7.11
CA TYR A 346 -2.77 -6.73 7.20
C TYR A 346 -3.45 -8.07 7.50
N TYR A 347 -2.76 -9.18 7.23
CA TYR A 347 -3.22 -10.51 7.55
C TYR A 347 -2.90 -10.86 9.02
N ASP A 348 -3.92 -11.08 9.83
CA ASP A 348 -3.76 -11.60 11.18
C ASP A 348 -3.70 -13.12 11.15
N ALA A 349 -2.49 -13.67 11.24
CA ALA A 349 -2.25 -15.11 11.24
C ALA A 349 -2.86 -15.84 12.45
N THR A 350 -3.08 -15.14 13.58
CA THR A 350 -3.68 -15.74 14.78
C THR A 350 -5.16 -16.01 14.55
N ASN A 351 -5.87 -15.01 14.02
CA ASN A 351 -7.31 -15.11 13.73
C ASN A 351 -7.61 -15.58 12.30
N LYS A 352 -6.58 -15.87 11.50
CA LYS A 352 -6.63 -16.31 10.10
C LYS A 352 -7.51 -15.41 9.21
N ARG A 353 -7.39 -14.10 9.35
CA ARG A 353 -8.23 -13.12 8.63
C ARG A 353 -7.49 -11.84 8.33
N TRP A 354 -7.94 -11.10 7.32
CA TRP A 354 -7.51 -9.73 7.10
C TRP A 354 -8.15 -8.79 8.11
N THR A 355 -7.37 -7.84 8.60
CA THR A 355 -7.79 -6.92 9.67
C THR A 355 -7.21 -5.52 9.45
N CYS A 356 -7.86 -4.53 10.06
CA CYS A 356 -7.37 -3.16 10.20
C CYS A 356 -7.72 -2.65 11.60
N ASP A 357 -6.74 -2.17 12.37
CA ASP A 357 -6.99 -1.76 13.76
C ASP A 357 -7.81 -0.46 13.82
N ASP A 358 -7.49 0.50 12.97
CA ASP A 358 -8.11 1.83 12.91
C ASP A 358 -8.48 2.20 11.46
N PHE A 359 -9.67 1.80 11.04
CA PHE A 359 -10.23 2.14 9.74
C PHE A 359 -10.96 3.48 9.80
N ARG A 360 -10.57 4.44 8.96
CA ARG A 360 -11.14 5.79 8.93
C ARG A 360 -11.50 6.23 7.53
N LEU A 361 -12.74 6.71 7.40
CA LEU A 361 -13.24 7.48 6.26
C LEU A 361 -13.33 8.95 6.61
N THR A 362 -13.09 9.82 5.63
CA THR A 362 -13.18 11.28 5.77
C THR A 362 -13.87 11.86 4.53
N ASP A 363 -14.74 12.85 4.73
CA ASP A 363 -15.41 13.54 3.61
C ASP A 363 -14.38 14.13 2.64
N GLY A 364 -14.65 14.02 1.34
CA GLY A 364 -13.78 14.52 0.27
C GLY A 364 -12.51 13.70 0.05
N THR A 365 -12.31 12.60 0.77
CA THR A 365 -11.19 11.67 0.56
C THR A 365 -11.71 10.29 0.21
N PRO A 366 -11.94 9.99 -1.08
CA PRO A 366 -12.28 8.64 -1.53
C PRO A 366 -11.21 7.63 -1.13
N LEU A 367 -11.64 6.48 -0.64
CA LEU A 367 -10.79 5.35 -0.28
C LEU A 367 -11.31 4.09 -0.95
N SER A 368 -10.59 3.61 -1.97
CA SER A 368 -10.90 2.37 -2.68
C SER A 368 -10.50 1.16 -1.83
N ILE A 369 -11.33 0.12 -1.82
CA ILE A 369 -11.13 -1.09 -1.01
C ILE A 369 -11.24 -2.32 -1.93
N GLY A 370 -10.16 -3.10 -1.98
CA GLY A 370 -9.97 -4.22 -2.90
C GLY A 370 -10.01 -5.60 -2.25
N LEU A 371 -10.16 -5.68 -0.92
CA LEU A 371 -10.35 -6.93 -0.17
C LEU A 371 -11.34 -6.76 0.98
N ASP A 372 -11.91 -7.88 1.42
CA ASP A 372 -12.70 -7.96 2.64
C ASP A 372 -11.77 -8.01 3.87
N PHE A 373 -12.10 -7.26 4.92
CA PHE A 373 -11.38 -7.31 6.20
C PHE A 373 -12.26 -6.91 7.38
N ILE A 374 -11.82 -7.23 8.60
CA ILE A 374 -12.46 -6.76 9.83
C ILE A 374 -11.77 -5.48 10.31
N ALA A 375 -12.52 -4.40 10.46
CA ALA A 375 -12.04 -3.21 11.14
C ALA A 375 -12.28 -3.35 12.65
N ALA A 376 -11.22 -3.39 13.45
CA ALA A 376 -11.35 -3.44 14.92
C ALA A 376 -12.07 -2.18 15.41
N LYS A 377 -11.71 -1.01 14.86
CA LYS A 377 -12.45 0.24 14.98
C LYS A 377 -12.66 0.86 13.60
N ALA A 378 -13.91 1.18 13.27
CA ALA A 378 -14.26 1.94 12.08
C ALA A 378 -14.83 3.30 12.47
N THR A 379 -14.31 4.37 11.88
CA THR A 379 -14.78 5.75 12.10
C THR A 379 -15.07 6.40 10.76
N TYR A 380 -16.17 7.14 10.67
CA TYR A 380 -16.41 8.05 9.55
C TYR A 380 -16.48 9.49 10.07
N ASN A 381 -15.42 10.25 9.78
CA ASN A 381 -15.30 11.65 10.12
C ASN A 381 -16.12 12.52 9.17
N ARG A 382 -17.43 12.46 9.31
CA ARG A 382 -18.38 13.30 8.59
C ARG A 382 -19.19 14.13 9.56
N THR A 383 -19.25 15.44 9.29
CA THR A 383 -20.13 16.34 10.04
C THR A 383 -21.52 16.30 9.39
N ILE A 384 -22.54 15.90 10.16
CA ILE A 384 -23.94 15.92 9.74
C ILE A 384 -24.68 16.87 10.69
N THR A 385 -25.11 18.01 10.14
CA THR A 385 -25.82 19.09 10.87
C THR A 385 -27.32 19.12 10.55
N THR A 386 -27.76 18.36 9.55
CA THR A 386 -29.15 18.29 9.09
C THR A 386 -29.88 17.10 9.70
N ALA A 387 -31.20 17.20 9.82
CA ALA A 387 -32.05 16.11 10.32
C ALA A 387 -32.07 14.88 9.38
N LYS A 388 -31.74 15.07 8.09
CA LYS A 388 -31.70 14.03 7.06
C LYS A 388 -30.36 14.04 6.33
N ALA A 389 -29.82 12.87 6.04
CA ALA A 389 -28.61 12.71 5.25
C ALA A 389 -28.65 11.41 4.43
N THR A 390 -27.89 11.35 3.34
CA THR A 390 -27.67 10.09 2.61
C THR A 390 -26.31 9.50 2.97
N VAL A 391 -26.24 8.18 3.07
CA VAL A 391 -24.99 7.44 3.35
C VAL A 391 -24.84 6.22 2.43
N CYS A 392 -23.61 5.90 2.08
CA CYS A 392 -23.24 4.68 1.36
C CYS A 392 -21.88 4.22 1.89
N LEU A 393 -21.88 3.30 2.86
CA LEU A 393 -20.70 2.93 3.64
C LEU A 393 -20.04 1.66 3.08
N PRO A 394 -18.71 1.52 3.07
CA PRO A 394 -18.03 0.32 2.59
C PRO A 394 -18.02 -0.85 3.59
N TYR A 395 -18.72 -0.72 4.70
CA TYR A 395 -18.81 -1.73 5.76
C TYR A 395 -20.25 -1.95 6.22
N GLU A 396 -20.46 -3.13 6.79
CA GLU A 396 -21.72 -3.47 7.43
C GLU A 396 -21.84 -2.75 8.76
N LEU A 397 -22.86 -1.89 8.93
CA LEU A 397 -23.09 -1.14 10.16
C LEU A 397 -24.38 -1.63 10.84
N PRO A 398 -24.28 -2.33 11.98
CA PRO A 398 -25.43 -2.68 12.81
C PRO A 398 -26.19 -1.43 13.29
N ARG A 399 -27.48 -1.59 13.55
CA ARG A 399 -28.30 -0.52 14.16
C ARG A 399 -27.78 -0.23 15.56
N ASN A 400 -27.41 1.03 15.81
CA ASN A 400 -26.84 1.49 17.08
C ASN A 400 -27.76 2.51 17.81
N GLY A 401 -28.97 2.73 17.31
CA GLY A 401 -29.96 3.64 17.91
C GLY A 401 -29.70 5.13 17.74
N SER A 402 -28.63 5.54 17.03
CA SER A 402 -28.27 6.96 16.87
C SER A 402 -28.95 7.66 15.68
N PHE A 403 -29.58 6.91 14.78
CA PHE A 403 -30.32 7.39 13.60
C PHE A 403 -31.32 6.32 13.15
N ASP A 404 -32.34 6.65 12.37
CA ASP A 404 -33.17 5.72 11.60
C ASP A 404 -32.71 5.63 10.14
N ALA A 405 -32.89 4.47 9.52
CA ALA A 405 -32.38 4.17 8.19
C ALA A 405 -33.50 3.70 7.26
N HIS A 406 -33.46 4.22 6.03
CA HIS A 406 -34.54 4.07 5.07
C HIS A 406 -34.00 3.68 3.69
N THR A 407 -34.73 2.82 2.99
CA THR A 407 -34.40 2.38 1.63
C THR A 407 -35.43 2.89 0.64
N LEU A 408 -35.01 3.26 -0.57
CA LEU A 408 -35.93 3.73 -1.60
C LEU A 408 -36.97 2.65 -1.92
N SER A 409 -38.25 3.00 -1.84
CA SER A 409 -39.39 2.10 -2.11
C SER A 409 -40.17 2.49 -3.36
N GLY A 410 -40.09 3.76 -3.77
CA GLY A 410 -40.74 4.24 -4.98
C GLY A 410 -40.71 5.76 -5.11
N GLY A 411 -41.68 6.30 -5.84
CA GLY A 411 -41.83 7.74 -6.01
C GLY A 411 -42.90 8.10 -7.03
N ASN A 412 -43.17 9.40 -7.11
CA ASN A 412 -44.06 10.02 -8.08
C ASN A 412 -43.39 11.28 -8.67
N ASN A 413 -44.14 12.09 -9.41
CA ASN A 413 -43.58 13.26 -10.11
C ASN A 413 -43.05 14.36 -9.19
N SER A 414 -43.40 14.38 -7.90
CA SER A 414 -43.03 15.44 -6.94
C SER A 414 -42.45 14.93 -5.61
N ALA A 415 -42.35 13.61 -5.44
CA ALA A 415 -41.88 12.99 -4.21
C ALA A 415 -41.20 11.64 -4.45
N VAL A 416 -40.30 11.27 -3.56
CA VAL A 416 -39.67 9.95 -3.48
C VAL A 416 -40.03 9.29 -2.15
N SER A 417 -40.40 8.02 -2.22
CA SER A 417 -40.83 7.24 -1.06
C SER A 417 -39.68 6.36 -0.58
N PHE A 418 -39.49 6.32 0.73
CA PHE A 418 -38.55 5.45 1.40
C PHE A 418 -39.26 4.65 2.48
N LYS A 419 -38.88 3.39 2.64
CA LYS A 419 -39.38 2.51 3.70
C LYS A 419 -38.34 2.35 4.80
N ASP A 420 -38.82 2.30 6.03
CA ASP A 420 -38.02 1.95 7.21
C ASP A 420 -37.32 0.61 7.02
N MET A 421 -36.09 0.54 7.53
CA MET A 421 -35.28 -0.67 7.52
C MET A 421 -34.75 -0.92 8.95
N LYS A 422 -35.04 -2.11 9.48
CA LYS A 422 -34.76 -2.47 10.88
C LYS A 422 -33.47 -3.28 11.06
N ASP A 423 -32.92 -3.82 9.99
CA ASP A 423 -31.69 -4.61 9.98
C ASP A 423 -30.44 -3.71 9.89
N LYS A 424 -29.29 -4.28 9.59
CA LYS A 424 -28.01 -3.54 9.41
C LYS A 424 -27.98 -2.76 8.09
N LEU A 425 -27.16 -1.71 8.04
CA LEU A 425 -26.76 -1.10 6.77
C LEU A 425 -25.76 -2.05 6.10
N GLU A 426 -26.07 -2.48 4.89
CA GLU A 426 -25.21 -3.34 4.08
C GLU A 426 -24.12 -2.51 3.39
N ALA A 427 -22.94 -3.10 3.22
CA ALA A 427 -21.82 -2.44 2.56
C ALA A 427 -22.17 -2.04 1.12
N TYR A 428 -21.76 -0.84 0.73
CA TYR A 428 -22.00 -0.14 -0.54
C TYR A 428 -23.46 0.08 -0.92
N LYS A 429 -24.42 -0.25 -0.05
CA LYS A 429 -25.83 0.02 -0.32
C LYS A 429 -26.19 1.44 0.13
N PRO A 430 -26.91 2.23 -0.70
CA PRO A 430 -27.29 3.59 -0.33
C PRO A 430 -28.50 3.61 0.61
N TYR A 431 -28.43 4.46 1.63
CA TYR A 431 -29.50 4.68 2.61
C TYR A 431 -29.77 6.17 2.82
N LEU A 432 -31.04 6.50 3.03
CA LEU A 432 -31.44 7.77 3.64
C LEU A 432 -31.46 7.54 5.15
N ILE A 433 -30.82 8.42 5.92
CA ILE A 433 -30.86 8.38 7.38
C ILE A 433 -31.52 9.62 7.94
N THR A 434 -32.22 9.44 9.06
CA THR A 434 -32.84 10.51 9.84
C THR A 434 -32.34 10.46 11.27
N ALA A 435 -31.92 11.59 11.84
CA ALA A 435 -31.33 11.64 13.18
C ALA A 435 -31.74 12.90 13.94
N ASN A 436 -31.98 12.77 15.25
CA ASN A 436 -32.28 13.88 16.16
C ASN A 436 -31.01 14.44 16.85
N GLY A 437 -29.83 14.05 16.38
CA GLY A 437 -28.52 14.42 16.90
C GLY A 437 -27.43 13.95 15.94
N THR A 438 -26.16 13.97 16.36
CA THR A 438 -25.05 13.52 15.52
C THR A 438 -25.10 11.99 15.35
N PRO A 439 -25.34 11.46 14.13
CA PRO A 439 -25.42 10.02 13.92
C PRO A 439 -24.04 9.38 14.08
N GLN A 440 -23.99 8.22 14.73
CA GLN A 440 -22.77 7.42 14.84
C GLN A 440 -22.66 6.49 13.63
N LEU A 441 -21.84 6.87 12.65
CA LEU A 441 -21.63 6.10 11.42
C LEU A 441 -20.51 5.06 11.54
N GLY A 442 -19.91 4.89 12.72
CA GLY A 442 -18.82 3.94 12.98
C GLY A 442 -19.15 2.95 14.09
N GLY A 443 -18.18 2.11 14.44
CA GLY A 443 -18.33 1.07 15.45
C GLY A 443 -17.08 0.20 15.61
N GLU A 444 -17.22 -0.88 16.38
CA GLU A 444 -16.17 -1.87 16.60
C GLU A 444 -16.44 -3.16 15.84
N ASN A 445 -15.38 -3.84 15.42
CA ASN A 445 -15.42 -5.14 14.74
C ASN A 445 -16.35 -5.17 13.51
N LEU A 446 -16.31 -4.12 12.68
CA LEU A 446 -17.15 -4.02 11.49
C LEU A 446 -16.55 -4.78 10.31
N GLN A 447 -17.39 -5.49 9.57
CA GLN A 447 -16.99 -6.14 8.32
C GLN A 447 -16.91 -5.11 7.21
N VAL A 448 -15.69 -4.76 6.80
CA VAL A 448 -15.43 -3.97 5.60
C VAL A 448 -15.42 -4.90 4.39
N LYS A 449 -15.99 -4.45 3.27
CA LYS A 449 -16.12 -5.23 2.04
C LYS A 449 -15.28 -4.65 0.91
N ALA A 450 -14.71 -5.54 0.10
CA ALA A 450 -14.18 -5.22 -1.22
C ALA A 450 -15.26 -4.54 -2.06
N PHE A 451 -14.85 -3.56 -2.87
CA PHE A 451 -15.76 -2.78 -3.69
C PHE A 451 -16.59 -3.67 -4.62
N ASN A 452 -17.91 -3.46 -4.59
CA ASN A 452 -18.86 -4.13 -5.47
C ASN A 452 -19.81 -3.09 -6.09
N ALA A 453 -19.62 -2.81 -7.37
CA ALA A 453 -20.42 -1.84 -8.11
C ALA A 453 -21.93 -2.19 -8.14
N ALA A 454 -22.29 -3.49 -8.09
CA ALA A 454 -23.70 -3.90 -8.12
C ALA A 454 -24.47 -3.49 -6.85
N ALA A 455 -23.78 -3.37 -5.71
CA ALA A 455 -24.40 -2.97 -4.44
C ALA A 455 -24.74 -1.48 -4.37
N LEU A 456 -24.08 -0.63 -5.19
CA LEU A 456 -24.29 0.82 -5.20
C LEU A 456 -25.69 1.24 -5.63
N THR A 457 -26.44 0.38 -6.32
CA THR A 457 -27.74 0.76 -6.88
C THR A 457 -28.87 -0.01 -6.22
N THR A 458 -29.78 0.71 -5.57
CA THR A 458 -31.06 0.18 -5.09
C THR A 458 -32.19 0.59 -6.05
N PRO A 459 -32.73 -0.32 -6.86
CA PRO A 459 -33.83 -0.02 -7.78
C PRO A 459 -35.19 0.03 -7.05
N ALA A 460 -36.06 0.94 -7.48
CA ALA A 460 -37.45 1.06 -7.02
C ALA A 460 -38.35 1.47 -8.19
N GLY A 461 -38.82 0.48 -8.97
CA GLY A 461 -39.59 0.72 -10.19
C GLY A 461 -38.81 1.55 -11.22
N LYS A 462 -39.29 2.77 -11.53
CA LYS A 462 -38.62 3.70 -12.46
C LYS A 462 -37.54 4.56 -11.80
N TYR A 463 -37.42 4.49 -10.48
CA TYR A 463 -36.46 5.24 -9.68
C TYR A 463 -35.29 4.36 -9.28
N ARG A 464 -34.14 4.96 -9.05
CA ARG A 464 -32.97 4.28 -8.49
C ARG A 464 -32.34 5.16 -7.43
N PHE A 465 -31.91 4.55 -6.34
CA PHE A 465 -31.04 5.22 -5.37
C PHE A 465 -29.62 4.73 -5.61
N VAL A 466 -28.70 5.66 -5.85
CA VAL A 466 -27.35 5.36 -6.30
C VAL A 466 -26.36 5.93 -5.31
N GLY A 467 -25.57 5.05 -4.69
CA GLY A 467 -24.48 5.41 -3.80
C GLY A 467 -23.24 5.88 -4.55
N THR A 468 -22.41 6.68 -3.88
CA THR A 468 -21.13 7.17 -4.38
C THR A 468 -19.98 6.61 -3.54
N VAL A 469 -18.87 6.26 -4.17
CA VAL A 469 -17.61 5.86 -3.50
C VAL A 469 -16.45 6.79 -3.87
N THR A 470 -16.59 7.50 -4.98
CA THR A 470 -15.79 8.65 -5.39
C THR A 470 -16.73 9.85 -5.56
N ASP A 471 -16.16 11.04 -5.68
CA ASP A 471 -16.93 12.22 -6.06
C ASP A 471 -17.46 12.07 -7.49
N ILE A 472 -18.71 12.47 -7.73
CA ILE A 472 -19.34 12.47 -9.04
C ILE A 472 -19.53 13.92 -9.47
N ASP A 473 -19.00 14.31 -10.62
CA ASP A 473 -19.17 15.66 -11.14
C ASP A 473 -20.63 15.96 -11.52
N ASN A 474 -21.01 17.23 -11.42
CA ASN A 474 -22.38 17.66 -11.72
C ASN A 474 -22.83 17.37 -13.15
N ALA A 475 -21.92 17.32 -14.14
CA ALA A 475 -22.31 17.02 -15.52
C ALA A 475 -22.74 15.56 -15.65
N THR A 476 -21.98 14.64 -15.07
CA THR A 476 -22.29 13.21 -14.98
C THR A 476 -23.59 12.98 -14.20
N ALA A 477 -23.75 13.63 -13.04
CA ALA A 477 -24.96 13.53 -12.25
C ALA A 477 -26.19 14.12 -12.97
N ALA A 478 -26.08 15.27 -13.63
CA ALA A 478 -27.15 15.88 -14.41
C ALA A 478 -27.55 14.99 -15.61
N ALA A 479 -26.57 14.41 -16.32
CA ALA A 479 -26.82 13.47 -17.43
C ALA A 479 -27.58 12.22 -16.97
N ALA A 480 -27.35 11.78 -15.74
CA ALA A 480 -28.10 10.69 -15.10
C ALA A 480 -29.50 11.10 -14.59
N ASN A 481 -29.91 12.38 -14.73
CA ASN A 481 -31.13 12.93 -14.14
C ASN A 481 -31.19 12.73 -12.61
N ALA A 482 -30.05 13.01 -11.97
CA ALA A 482 -29.87 12.89 -10.53
C ALA A 482 -30.55 14.01 -9.74
N TYR A 483 -30.98 13.65 -8.54
CA TYR A 483 -31.43 14.56 -7.50
C TYR A 483 -30.64 14.30 -6.22
N ILE A 484 -30.12 15.36 -5.60
CA ILE A 484 -29.27 15.30 -4.40
C ILE A 484 -29.99 15.92 -3.20
N LEU A 485 -29.83 15.30 -2.03
CA LEU A 485 -30.39 15.83 -0.80
C LEU A 485 -29.62 17.09 -0.39
N GLN A 486 -30.35 18.19 -0.17
CA GLN A 486 -29.81 19.47 0.29
C GLN A 486 -30.23 19.75 1.75
N ASP A 487 -29.66 20.82 2.33
CA ASP A 487 -29.88 21.20 3.73
C ASP A 487 -31.33 21.58 4.06
N ASP A 488 -32.13 21.93 3.05
CA ASP A 488 -33.57 22.17 3.20
C ASP A 488 -34.41 20.88 3.36
N GLY A 489 -33.75 19.71 3.33
CA GLY A 489 -34.38 18.41 3.51
C GLY A 489 -35.10 17.89 2.26
N LEU A 490 -34.90 18.53 1.10
CA LEU A 490 -35.46 18.12 -0.19
C LEU A 490 -34.38 17.58 -1.12
N PHE A 491 -34.80 16.76 -2.08
CA PHE A 491 -33.94 16.31 -3.16
C PHE A 491 -34.02 17.30 -4.33
N HIS A 492 -32.92 17.98 -4.64
CA HIS A 492 -32.83 18.99 -5.71
C HIS A 492 -32.26 18.39 -6.98
N LYS A 493 -32.85 18.73 -8.12
CA LYS A 493 -32.37 18.30 -9.42
C LYS A 493 -30.98 18.87 -9.68
N VAL A 494 -30.04 18.01 -10.06
CA VAL A 494 -28.70 18.46 -10.46
C VAL A 494 -28.76 19.08 -11.85
N THR A 495 -28.13 20.25 -12.02
CA THR A 495 -28.02 20.96 -13.29
C THR A 495 -26.55 21.18 -13.66
N THR A 496 -26.30 21.51 -14.92
CA THR A 496 -24.96 21.86 -15.42
C THR A 496 -24.59 23.32 -15.14
N GLU A 497 -25.41 24.08 -14.42
CA GLU A 497 -25.19 25.50 -14.13
C GLU A 497 -24.05 25.71 -13.12
N HIS A 498 -23.71 24.69 -12.33
CA HIS A 498 -22.61 24.69 -11.37
C HIS A 498 -21.60 23.59 -11.70
N PRO A 499 -20.75 23.79 -12.73
CA PRO A 499 -19.87 22.74 -13.23
C PRO A 499 -18.76 22.32 -12.25
N ALA A 500 -18.44 23.17 -11.25
CA ALA A 500 -17.44 22.87 -10.23
C ALA A 500 -17.99 22.09 -9.02
N ALA A 501 -19.31 21.92 -8.91
CA ALA A 501 -19.90 21.18 -7.80
C ALA A 501 -19.94 19.67 -8.10
N THR A 502 -19.83 18.88 -7.03
CA THR A 502 -19.82 17.40 -7.09
C THR A 502 -20.82 16.82 -6.11
N VAL A 503 -21.23 15.58 -6.34
CA VAL A 503 -21.86 14.72 -5.34
C VAL A 503 -20.73 13.97 -4.61
N PRO A 504 -20.45 14.27 -3.33
CA PRO A 504 -19.27 13.71 -2.68
C PRO A 504 -19.34 12.20 -2.46
N CYS A 505 -18.19 11.56 -2.25
CA CYS A 505 -18.07 10.14 -1.90
C CYS A 505 -18.85 9.75 -0.62
N TYR A 506 -19.21 8.46 -0.53
CA TYR A 506 -19.95 7.83 0.57
C TYR A 506 -21.33 8.44 0.86
N ARG A 507 -21.93 9.08 -0.14
CA ARG A 507 -23.28 9.63 -0.12
C ARG A 507 -24.15 8.90 -1.15
N ALA A 508 -25.34 9.40 -1.41
CA ALA A 508 -26.20 8.85 -2.44
C ALA A 508 -27.09 9.93 -3.07
N TYR A 509 -27.54 9.66 -4.29
CA TYR A 509 -28.47 10.50 -5.04
C TYR A 509 -29.56 9.66 -5.67
N VAL A 510 -30.72 10.26 -5.92
CA VAL A 510 -31.84 9.58 -6.57
C VAL A 510 -31.80 9.86 -8.07
N VAL A 511 -31.88 8.82 -8.88
CA VAL A 511 -32.11 8.91 -10.33
C VAL A 511 -33.59 8.74 -10.61
N CYS A 512 -34.17 9.74 -11.27
CA CYS A 512 -35.57 9.74 -11.69
C CYS A 512 -35.71 9.48 -13.20
N PRO A 513 -36.88 9.02 -13.67
CA PRO A 513 -37.15 8.93 -15.12
C PRO A 513 -37.10 10.31 -15.79
N LYS A 514 -36.65 10.36 -17.06
CA LYS A 514 -36.44 11.61 -17.84
C LYS A 514 -37.68 12.52 -17.92
N ALA A 515 -38.88 11.95 -17.80
CA ALA A 515 -40.13 12.72 -17.83
C ALA A 515 -40.39 13.52 -16.53
N SER A 516 -39.59 13.33 -15.47
CA SER A 516 -39.74 14.09 -14.22
C SER A 516 -39.24 15.53 -14.39
N ALA A 517 -40.17 16.48 -14.39
CA ALA A 517 -39.92 17.91 -14.58
C ALA A 517 -39.82 18.70 -13.26
N ALA A 518 -40.04 18.07 -12.11
CA ALA A 518 -39.95 18.75 -10.82
C ALA A 518 -38.52 19.25 -10.56
N LYS A 519 -38.39 20.46 -10.04
CA LYS A 519 -37.09 21.01 -9.63
C LYS A 519 -36.62 20.41 -8.31
N THR A 520 -37.57 20.06 -7.45
CA THR A 520 -37.36 19.50 -6.11
C THR A 520 -38.30 18.33 -5.87
N LEU A 521 -37.85 17.34 -5.11
CA LEU A 521 -38.65 16.20 -4.68
C LEU A 521 -38.72 16.17 -3.15
N SER A 522 -39.94 16.02 -2.65
CA SER A 522 -40.18 15.77 -1.23
C SER A 522 -39.88 14.32 -0.85
N ILE A 523 -39.66 14.07 0.43
CA ILE A 523 -39.40 12.73 0.99
C ILE A 523 -40.66 12.25 1.68
N ILE A 524 -41.13 11.06 1.30
CA ILE A 524 -42.20 10.32 1.99
C ILE A 524 -41.54 9.16 2.73
N LEU A 525 -41.76 9.06 4.04
CA LEU A 525 -41.38 7.88 4.83
C LEU A 525 -42.60 6.98 4.96
N ASP A 526 -42.54 5.79 4.36
CA ASP A 526 -43.66 4.84 4.30
C ASP A 526 -44.03 4.39 5.71
N GLY A 527 -45.21 4.80 6.18
CA GLY A 527 -45.69 4.53 7.54
C GLY A 527 -45.83 5.78 8.41
N GLU A 528 -45.22 6.90 8.03
CA GLU A 528 -45.57 8.21 8.57
C GLU A 528 -46.82 8.72 7.85
N THR A 529 -47.95 8.77 8.57
CA THR A 529 -49.15 9.46 8.09
C THR A 529 -48.85 10.95 8.06
N THR A 530 -48.29 11.44 6.95
CA THR A 530 -48.26 12.88 6.69
C THR A 530 -49.72 13.34 6.62
N GLY A 531 -50.12 14.11 7.64
CA GLY A 531 -51.51 14.38 7.99
C GLY A 531 -52.35 14.90 6.83
N ILE A 532 -53.11 14.00 6.22
CA ILE A 532 -54.45 14.28 5.69
C ILE A 532 -55.37 13.07 5.86
N ASP A 533 -54.81 11.85 5.87
CA ASP A 533 -55.54 10.60 6.18
C ASP A 533 -55.91 10.45 7.67
N GLY A 534 -55.42 11.36 8.53
CA GLY A 534 -55.86 11.48 9.92
C GLY A 534 -57.26 12.09 10.07
N VAL A 535 -57.84 12.64 8.99
CA VAL A 535 -59.26 12.95 8.95
C VAL A 535 -59.98 11.64 8.64
N THR A 536 -60.33 10.90 9.69
CA THR A 536 -61.30 9.82 9.56
C THR A 536 -62.55 10.39 8.89
N ASP A 537 -62.89 9.84 7.73
CA ASP A 537 -64.20 9.98 7.12
C ASP A 537 -65.26 9.66 8.20
N GLY A 538 -65.89 10.69 8.78
CA GLY A 538 -67.09 10.51 9.61
C GLY A 538 -67.12 11.06 11.04
N THR A 539 -66.36 12.09 11.43
CA THR A 539 -66.61 12.76 12.74
C THR A 539 -66.82 14.27 12.74
N THR A 540 -67.04 14.91 11.58
CA THR A 540 -67.86 16.13 11.56
C THR A 540 -69.25 15.72 11.11
N GLY A 541 -70.21 15.70 12.03
CA GLY A 541 -71.63 15.58 11.69
C GLY A 541 -71.99 16.61 10.61
N ALA A 542 -73.10 16.39 9.92
CA ALA A 542 -73.60 17.24 8.83
C ALA A 542 -73.84 18.73 9.19
N ASP A 543 -73.45 19.15 10.40
CA ASP A 543 -73.66 20.44 11.04
C ASP A 543 -72.35 21.22 11.31
N GLY A 544 -71.29 20.98 10.54
CA GLY A 544 -70.03 21.73 10.65
C GLY A 544 -70.08 23.13 9.99
N PRO A 545 -69.14 24.03 10.34
CA PRO A 545 -69.08 25.39 9.78
C PRO A 545 -68.99 25.39 8.26
N VAL A 546 -69.65 26.37 7.65
CA VAL A 546 -69.76 26.57 6.20
C VAL A 546 -68.76 27.61 5.76
N TYR A 547 -68.01 27.34 4.69
CA TYR A 547 -67.02 28.24 4.12
C TYR A 547 -67.32 28.58 2.67
N ASP A 548 -67.00 29.80 2.24
CA ASP A 548 -67.01 30.16 0.82
C ASP A 548 -65.77 29.61 0.08
N LEU A 549 -65.71 29.79 -1.24
CA LEU A 549 -64.59 29.33 -2.07
C LEU A 549 -63.27 30.08 -1.81
N GLN A 550 -63.31 31.15 -1.00
CA GLN A 550 -62.13 31.87 -0.53
C GLN A 550 -61.70 31.40 0.87
N GLY A 551 -62.35 30.37 1.42
CA GLY A 551 -62.01 29.78 2.73
C GLY A 551 -62.49 30.61 3.92
N ARG A 552 -63.36 31.60 3.73
CA ARG A 552 -63.94 32.40 4.81
C ARG A 552 -65.14 31.67 5.40
N ARG A 553 -65.22 31.58 6.73
CA ARG A 553 -66.39 31.03 7.41
C ARG A 553 -67.60 31.96 7.22
N VAL A 554 -68.68 31.44 6.67
CA VAL A 554 -69.90 32.19 6.33
C VAL A 554 -71.13 31.73 7.14
N ALA A 555 -71.08 30.55 7.76
CA ALA A 555 -72.08 30.10 8.71
C ALA A 555 -71.49 29.07 9.69
N ASP A 556 -72.15 28.88 10.83
CA ASP A 556 -71.72 27.92 11.84
C ASP A 556 -72.14 26.48 11.52
N ARG A 557 -73.20 26.31 10.72
CA ARG A 557 -73.73 25.04 10.20
C ARG A 557 -74.57 25.28 8.95
N LEU A 558 -74.81 24.24 8.15
CA LEU A 558 -75.65 24.31 6.94
C LEU A 558 -77.11 23.90 7.22
N ASP A 559 -77.79 24.61 8.10
CA ASP A 559 -79.20 24.43 8.41
C ASP A 559 -80.13 25.18 7.42
N GLU A 560 -81.44 25.03 7.59
CA GLU A 560 -82.46 25.67 6.74
C GLU A 560 -82.38 27.22 6.80
N ALA A 561 -82.03 27.78 7.95
CA ALA A 561 -81.85 29.23 8.10
C ALA A 561 -80.61 29.73 7.33
N ALA A 562 -79.51 28.98 7.36
CA ALA A 562 -78.31 29.28 6.59
C ALA A 562 -78.57 29.19 5.07
N ARG A 563 -79.34 28.19 4.62
CA ARG A 563 -79.72 28.04 3.21
C ARG A 563 -80.56 29.20 2.68
N HIS A 564 -81.37 29.85 3.53
CA HIS A 564 -82.13 31.04 3.15
C HIS A 564 -81.35 32.35 3.22
N ARG A 565 -80.28 32.42 4.01
CA ARG A 565 -79.46 33.64 4.17
C ARG A 565 -78.27 33.70 3.23
N LEU A 566 -77.71 32.55 2.85
CA LEU A 566 -76.55 32.49 1.97
C LEU A 566 -76.98 32.76 0.52
N PRO A 567 -76.26 33.61 -0.23
CA PRO A 567 -76.47 33.75 -1.67
C PRO A 567 -76.35 32.42 -2.41
N ALA A 568 -77.11 32.24 -3.49
CA ALA A 568 -77.00 31.07 -4.35
C ALA A 568 -75.55 30.90 -4.83
N GLY A 569 -74.99 29.72 -4.63
CA GLY A 569 -73.56 29.50 -4.82
C GLY A 569 -73.06 28.18 -4.26
N VAL A 570 -71.76 27.99 -4.39
CA VAL A 570 -71.04 26.80 -3.94
C VAL A 570 -70.32 27.12 -2.64
N TYR A 571 -70.50 26.25 -1.65
CA TYR A 571 -69.87 26.34 -0.34
C TYR A 571 -69.22 25.02 0.05
N ILE A 572 -68.34 25.07 1.06
CA ILE A 572 -67.75 23.89 1.69
C ILE A 572 -68.37 23.73 3.07
N ALA A 573 -69.04 22.61 3.33
CA ALA A 573 -69.61 22.27 4.63
C ALA A 573 -69.29 20.81 4.97
N GLY A 574 -68.78 20.54 6.17
CA GLY A 574 -68.40 19.18 6.59
C GLY A 574 -67.41 18.50 5.63
N GLY A 575 -66.46 19.27 5.08
CA GLY A 575 -65.46 18.78 4.13
C GLY A 575 -65.97 18.49 2.71
N ARG A 576 -67.24 18.78 2.39
CA ARG A 576 -67.85 18.52 1.08
C ARG A 576 -68.31 19.80 0.39
N LYS A 577 -68.30 19.77 -0.95
CA LYS A 577 -68.87 20.81 -1.80
C LYS A 577 -70.40 20.72 -1.77
N VAL A 578 -71.08 21.80 -1.40
CA VAL A 578 -72.54 21.89 -1.34
C VAL A 578 -73.03 23.10 -2.12
N THR A 579 -74.12 22.94 -2.86
CA THR A 579 -74.75 24.02 -3.63
C THR A 579 -75.96 24.54 -2.86
N VAL A 580 -75.97 25.84 -2.53
CA VAL A 580 -77.15 26.56 -2.06
C VAL A 580 -77.83 27.18 -3.29
N LYS A 581 -79.13 26.96 -3.43
CA LYS A 581 -79.92 27.41 -4.58
C LYS A 581 -80.75 28.63 -4.22
#